data_AF-A0A969MPP2-F1
#
_entry.id   AF-A0A969MPP2-F1
#
_cell.length_a   1.000
_cell.length_b   1.000
_cell.length_c   1.000
_cell.angle_alpha   90.00
_cell.angle_beta   90.00
_cell.angle_gamma   90.00
#
_symmetry.space_group_name_H-M   'P 1'
#
loop_
_entity.id
_entity.type
_entity.pdbx_description
1 polymer ?
#
loop_
_entity_poly.entity_id
_entity_poly.type
_entity_poly.pdbx_seq_one_letter_code
_entity_poly.pdbx_strand_id
1 'polypeptide(L)' 'MKYQVVRQHSEEDCGAACIATVAKHHGRNFAIHRVREAVGTGSRGTSLLGLSRGAEVLGFNTHCV' A
#
# COMPACT_ATOMS: atom_id res chain seq x y z
N MET A 1 -11.31 11.10 16.73
CA MET A 1 -10.94 10.58 15.39
C MET A 1 -10.74 9.08 15.49
N LYS A 2 -11.26 8.29 14.53
CA LYS A 2 -11.05 6.84 14.49
C LYS A 2 -9.88 6.55 13.56
N TYR A 3 -8.91 5.76 14.02
CA TYR A 3 -7.80 5.33 13.17
C TYR A 3 -8.33 4.52 11.98
N GLN A 4 -7.87 4.87 10.77
CA GLN A 4 -8.20 4.11 9.58
C GLN A 4 -7.44 2.79 9.60
N VAL A 5 -8.09 1.73 9.13
CA VAL A 5 -7.49 0.40 8.99
C VAL A 5 -8.05 -0.25 7.73
N VAL A 6 -7.17 -0.73 6.86
CA VAL A 6 -7.50 -1.62 5.75
C VAL A 6 -6.93 -3.00 6.09
N ARG A 7 -7.78 -4.03 6.04
CA ARG A 7 -7.37 -5.41 6.35
C ARG A 7 -6.73 -6.03 5.11
N GLN A 8 -5.61 -6.71 5.28
CA GLN A 8 -4.99 -7.51 4.23
C GLN A 8 -5.91 -8.68 3.84
N HIS A 9 -5.98 -9.00 2.55
CA HIS A 9 -6.82 -10.11 2.05
C HIS A 9 -6.02 -11.41 2.00
N SER A 10 -4.73 -11.36 1.68
CA SER A 10 -3.79 -12.47 1.81
C SER A 10 -2.64 -12.16 2.78
N GLU A 11 -1.78 -13.15 3.06
CA GLU A 11 -0.61 -12.97 3.92
C GLU A 11 0.38 -11.96 3.34
N GLU A 12 0.55 -11.98 2.01
CA GLU A 12 1.51 -11.17 1.25
C GLU A 12 1.11 -9.69 1.12
N ASP A 13 -0.16 -9.38 1.38
CA ASP A 13 -0.75 -8.04 1.22
C ASP A 13 -0.38 -7.06 2.33
N CYS A 14 0.46 -7.43 3.30
CA CYS A 14 0.77 -6.61 4.46
C CYS A 14 1.25 -5.19 4.07
N GLY A 15 2.13 -5.07 3.08
CA GLY A 15 2.60 -3.79 2.56
C GLY A 15 1.53 -2.99 1.82
N ALA A 16 0.72 -3.66 0.98
CA ALA A 16 -0.38 -3.02 0.25
C ALA A 16 -1.47 -2.51 1.21
N ALA A 17 -1.81 -3.28 2.25
CA ALA A 17 -2.76 -2.89 3.28
C ALA A 17 -2.30 -1.65 4.06
N CYS A 18 -1.00 -1.57 4.38
CA CYS A 18 -0.42 -0.39 5.04
C CYS A 18 -0.55 0.87 4.18
N ILE A 19 -0.17 0.81 2.89
CA ILE A 19 -0.30 1.95 1.97
C ILE A 19 -1.78 2.33 1.78
N ALA A 20 -2.68 1.35 1.62
CA ALA A 20 -4.11 1.62 1.51
C ALA A 20 -4.67 2.30 2.78
N THR A 21 -4.17 1.92 3.96
CA THR A 21 -4.54 2.53 5.24
C THR A 21 -4.09 3.98 5.33
N VAL A 22 -2.84 4.27 4.97
CA VAL A 22 -2.29 5.64 4.92
C VAL A 22 -3.06 6.49 3.89
N ALA A 23 -3.33 5.94 2.70
CA ALA A 23 -4.10 6.63 1.69
C ALA A 23 -5.50 6.99 2.17
N LYS A 24 -6.18 6.05 2.84
CA LYS A 24 -7.51 6.28 3.41
C LYS A 24 -7.49 7.36 4.49
N HIS A 25 -6.42 7.43 5.28
CA HIS A 25 -6.23 8.51 6.26
C HIS A 25 -6.16 9.89 5.59
N HIS A 26 -5.52 10.00 4.42
CA HIS A 26 -5.46 11.22 3.62
C HIS A 26 -6.66 11.41 2.66
N GLY A 27 -7.78 10.71 2.89
CA GLY A 27 -9.02 10.87 2.12
C GLY A 27 -9.00 10.20 0.74
N ARG A 28 -8.01 9.35 0.45
CA ARG A 28 -7.89 8.63 -0.84
C ARG A 28 -8.21 7.16 -0.62
N ASN A 29 -9.37 6.72 -1.13
CA ASN A 29 -9.82 5.35 -0.95
C ASN A 29 -9.45 4.49 -2.17
N PHE A 30 -8.50 3.57 -1.99
CA PHE A 30 -8.12 2.61 -3.02
C PHE A 30 -8.62 1.21 -2.67
N ALA A 31 -9.02 0.45 -3.68
CA ALA A 31 -9.22 -0.98 -3.51
C ALA A 31 -7.85 -1.66 -3.30
N ILE A 32 -7.78 -2.65 -2.40
CA ILE A 32 -6.50 -3.27 -2.02
C ILE A 32 -5.80 -3.94 -3.22
N HIS A 33 -6.56 -4.52 -4.16
CA HIS A 33 -5.99 -5.10 -5.38
C HIS A 33 -5.21 -4.08 -6.22
N ARG A 34 -5.71 -2.84 -6.31
CA ARG A 34 -5.03 -1.76 -7.05
C ARG A 34 -3.72 -1.37 -6.37
N VAL A 35 -3.69 -1.36 -5.03
CA VAL A 35 -2.47 -1.07 -4.29
C VAL A 35 -1.49 -2.24 -4.42
N ARG A 36 -1.98 -3.49 -4.35
CA ARG A 36 -1.21 -4.73 -4.56
C ARG A 36 -0.49 -4.73 -5.91
N GLU A 37 -1.21 -4.36 -6.97
CA GLU A 37 -0.64 -4.22 -8.32
C GLU A 37 0.38 -3.09 -8.39
N ALA A 38 0.05 -1.91 -7.83
CA ALA A 38 0.95 -0.75 -7.87
C ALA A 38 2.29 -1.02 -7.18
N VAL A 39 2.28 -1.71 -6.05
CA VAL A 39 3.50 -2.02 -5.28
C VAL A 39 4.21 -3.29 -5.77
N GLY A 40 3.60 -4.04 -6.69
CA GLY A 40 4.17 -5.26 -7.25
C GLY A 40 4.23 -6.43 -6.26
N THR A 41 3.21 -6.59 -5.41
CA THR A 41 3.15 -7.71 -4.46
C THR A 41 3.05 -9.05 -5.19
N GLY A 42 4.03 -9.91 -4.99
CA GLY A 42 4.05 -11.27 -5.51
C GLY A 42 3.73 -12.33 -4.43
N SER A 43 4.02 -13.58 -4.74
CA SER A 43 3.87 -14.72 -3.81
C SER A 43 4.81 -14.69 -2.61
N ARG A 44 5.82 -13.79 -2.60
CA ARG A 44 6.76 -13.59 -1.48
C ARG A 44 6.58 -12.23 -0.81
N GLY A 45 5.42 -11.60 -0.95
CA GLY A 45 5.20 -10.25 -0.46
C GLY A 45 5.74 -9.17 -1.39
N THR A 46 6.14 -8.05 -0.80
CA THR A 46 6.56 -6.84 -1.50
C THR A 46 7.90 -6.36 -0.95
N SER A 47 8.82 -5.94 -1.83
CA SER A 47 10.08 -5.33 -1.40
C SER A 47 9.88 -3.86 -1.00
N LEU A 48 10.81 -3.32 -0.21
CA LEU A 48 10.76 -1.90 0.18
C LEU A 48 10.82 -0.96 -1.03
N LEU A 49 11.65 -1.29 -2.04
CA LEU A 49 11.70 -0.58 -3.31
C LEU A 49 10.35 -0.62 -4.05
N GLY A 50 9.66 -1.76 -4.04
CA GLY A 50 8.33 -1.93 -4.64
C GLY A 50 7.29 -1.05 -3.94
N LEU A 51 7.33 -0.98 -2.61
CA LEU A 51 6.46 -0.10 -1.82
C LEU A 51 6.70 1.37 -2.15
N SER A 52 7.96 1.81 -2.20
CA SER A 52 8.34 3.19 -2.54
C SER A 52 7.80 3.59 -3.92
N ARG A 53 8.12 2.80 -4.95
CA ARG A 53 7.67 3.07 -6.33
C ARG A 53 6.15 3.00 -6.47
N GLY A 54 5.51 2.00 -5.86
CA GLY A 54 4.05 1.87 -5.91
C GLY A 54 3.33 3.02 -5.21
N ALA A 55 3.86 3.52 -4.09
CA ALA A 55 3.33 4.69 -3.43
C ALA A 55 3.51 5.97 -4.26
N GLU A 56 4.64 6.13 -4.96
CA GLU A 56 4.86 7.23 -5.91
C GLU A 56 3.86 7.19 -7.07
N VAL A 57 3.60 6.01 -7.65
CA VAL A 57 2.55 5.81 -8.68
C VAL A 57 1.17 6.19 -8.15
N LEU A 58 0.90 5.92 -6.87
CA LEU A 58 -0.32 6.34 -6.21
C LEU A 58 -0.34 7.84 -5.90
N GLY A 59 0.74 8.59 -6.12
CA GLY A 59 0.82 10.05 -5.95
C GLY A 59 1.30 10.48 -4.57
N PHE A 60 2.05 9.63 -3.85
CA PHE A 60 2.78 10.02 -2.65
C PHE A 60 4.20 10.46 -3.00
N ASN A 61 4.77 11.33 -2.17
CA ASN A 61 6.21 11.53 -2.14
C ASN A 61 6.80 10.57 -1.11
N THR A 62 7.76 9.73 -1.51
CA THR A 62 8.37 8.74 -0.63
C THR A 62 9.86 8.94 -0.47
N HIS A 63 10.38 8.52 0.68
CA HIS A 63 11.80 8.47 0.96
C HIS A 63 12.15 7.07 1.47
N CYS A 64 13.00 6.36 0.74
CA CYS A 64 13.44 5.01 1.02
C CYS A 64 14.96 4.99 1.10
N VAL A 65 15.51 4.46 2.20
CA VAL A 65 16.95 4.27 2.44
C VAL A 65 17.26 2.83 2.80
#